data_AF-A0A9E0TQP2-F1
#
_entry.id   AF-A0A9E0TQP2-F1
#
_cell.length_a   1.000
_cell.length_b   1.000
_cell.length_c   1.000
_cell.angle_alpha   90.00
_cell.angle_beta   90.00
_cell.angle_gamma   90.00
#
_symmetry.space_group_name_H-M   'P 1'
#
loop_
_entity.id
_entity.type
_entity.pdbx_description
1 polymer ?
#
loop_
_entity_poly.entity_id
_entity_poly.type
_entity_poly.pdbx_seq_one_letter_code
_entity_poly.pdbx_strand_id
1 'polypeptide(L)'
;MIEYYEKNCREIKKLTKRIEELARNDEDVKRLLTGIGAITAIAFKVEIEDSRRFKNSRSVEAYLGMAPKQYSSGEIKRQVQISKCGSQEMRSVLMEAGIVMTTR
;
A
#
# COMPACT_ATOMS: atom_id res chain seq x y z
N MET A 1 18.81 9.85 27.33
CA MET A 1 17.50 9.63 26.67
C MET A 1 17.42 10.39 25.35
N ILE A 2 17.66 11.71 25.32
CA ILE A 2 17.64 12.53 24.09
C ILE A 2 18.60 12.00 23.00
N GLU A 3 19.84 11.68 23.33
CA GLU A 3 20.83 11.13 22.38
C GLU A 3 20.38 9.85 21.68
N TYR A 4 19.64 8.98 22.38
CA TYR A 4 19.10 7.74 21.81
C TYR A 4 18.03 8.04 20.75
N TYR A 5 17.12 8.97 21.05
CA TYR A 5 16.13 9.44 20.08
C TYR A 5 16.79 10.08 18.85
N GLU A 6 17.82 10.91 19.06
CA GLU A 6 18.56 11.52 17.94
C GLU A 6 19.29 10.49 17.08
N LYS A 7 19.81 9.43 17.68
CA LYS A 7 20.41 8.32 16.95
C LYS A 7 19.37 7.61 16.08
N ASN A 8 18.23 7.25 16.65
CA ASN A 8 17.15 6.58 15.92
C ASN A 8 16.62 7.45 14.77
N CYS A 9 16.41 8.74 15.01
CA CYS A 9 16.00 9.69 13.97
C CYS A 9 17.03 9.78 12.83
N ARG A 10 18.33 9.75 13.14
CA ARG A 10 19.38 9.72 12.12
C ARG A 10 19.36 8.43 11.31
N GLU A 11 19.15 7.29 11.95
CA GLU A 11 19.07 5.99 11.28
C GLU A 11 17.83 5.89 10.38
N ILE A 12 16.67 6.30 10.88
CA ILE A 12 15.43 6.38 10.09
C ILE A 12 15.65 7.24 8.85
N LYS A 13 16.21 8.45 8.99
CA LYS A 13 16.49 9.33 7.84
C LYS A 13 17.42 8.69 6.80
N LYS A 14 18.46 7.98 7.25
CA LYS A 14 19.38 7.27 6.35
C LYS A 14 18.65 6.16 5.57
N LEU A 15 17.83 5.37 6.26
CA LEU A 15 17.06 4.29 5.65
C LEU A 15 16.00 4.83 4.68
N THR A 16 15.28 5.89 5.07
CA THR A 16 14.31 6.56 4.19
C THR A 16 14.96 7.03 2.90
N LYS A 17 16.13 7.70 2.99
CA LYS A 17 16.86 8.15 1.81
C LYS A 17 17.25 6.97 0.89
N ARG A 18 17.62 5.83 1.48
CA ARG A 18 17.95 4.62 0.71
C ARG A 18 16.73 4.05 -0.01
N ILE A 19 15.57 4.04 0.64
CA ILE A 19 14.30 3.61 0.04
C ILE A 19 13.93 4.53 -1.13
N GLU A 20 14.09 5.84 -0.99
CA GLU A 20 13.85 6.78 -2.08
C GLU A 20 14.78 6.57 -3.28
N GLU A 21 16.06 6.27 -3.04
CA GLU A 21 17.01 5.92 -4.09
C GLU A 21 16.59 4.65 -4.84
N LEU A 22 16.16 3.61 -4.11
CA LEU A 22 15.65 2.37 -4.70
C LEU A 22 14.39 2.65 -5.53
N ALA A 23 13.44 3.42 -4.99
CA ALA A 23 12.21 3.78 -5.67
C ALA A 23 12.44 4.56 -6.97
N ARG A 24 13.44 5.45 -7.00
CA ARG A 24 13.80 6.20 -8.21
C ARG A 24 14.43 5.34 -9.31
N ASN A 25 15.07 4.24 -8.96
CA ASN A 25 15.76 3.36 -9.92
C ASN A 25 14.88 2.20 -10.42
N ASP A 26 13.76 1.94 -9.74
CA ASP A 26 12.85 0.85 -10.05
C ASP A 26 11.72 1.29 -11.01
N GLU A 27 11.67 0.69 -12.20
CA GLU A 27 10.70 1.10 -13.23
C GLU A 27 9.24 0.81 -12.87
N ASP A 28 8.97 -0.28 -12.14
CA ASP A 28 7.62 -0.61 -11.71
C ASP A 28 7.13 0.40 -10.67
N VAL A 29 8.02 0.78 -9.75
CA VAL A 29 7.73 1.72 -8.66
C VAL A 29 7.60 3.15 -9.17
N LYS A 30 8.34 3.55 -10.21
CA LYS A 30 8.24 4.90 -10.79
C LYS A 30 6.81 5.29 -11.14
N ARG A 31 6.00 4.35 -11.64
CA ARG A 31 4.59 4.60 -11.98
C ARG A 31 3.71 4.81 -10.76
N LEU A 32 4.08 4.22 -9.63
CA LEU A 32 3.37 4.36 -8.36
C LEU A 32 3.69 5.72 -7.69
N LEU A 33 4.90 6.25 -7.89
CA LEU A 33 5.37 7.50 -7.28
C LEU A 33 4.52 8.74 -7.60
N THR A 34 3.78 8.74 -8.71
CA THR A 34 2.92 9.87 -9.08
C THR A 34 1.66 9.97 -8.23
N GLY A 35 1.25 8.87 -7.57
CA GLY A 35 0.10 8.86 -6.68
C GLY A 35 0.46 8.62 -5.22
N ILE A 36 1.38 7.69 -4.95
CA ILE A 36 1.75 7.27 -3.61
C ILE A 36 3.23 7.55 -3.33
N GLY A 37 3.59 7.86 -2.09
CA GLY A 37 4.98 8.18 -1.71
C GLY A 37 5.95 7.00 -1.85
N ALA A 38 7.26 7.27 -1.90
CA ALA A 38 8.30 6.25 -2.17
C ALA A 38 8.27 5.05 -1.21
N ILE A 39 8.04 5.30 0.09
CA ILE A 39 7.97 4.24 1.10
C ILE A 39 6.77 3.33 0.81
N THR A 40 5.59 3.91 0.60
CA THR A 40 4.36 3.17 0.28
C THR A 40 4.50 2.42 -1.05
N ALA A 41 5.12 3.03 -2.05
CA ALA A 41 5.30 2.42 -3.36
C ALA A 41 6.20 1.18 -3.31
N ILE A 42 7.31 1.26 -2.57
CA ILE A 42 8.20 0.10 -2.35
C ILE A 42 7.50 -0.96 -1.49
N ALA A 43 6.82 -0.56 -0.41
CA ALA A 43 6.08 -1.49 0.43
C ALA A 43 5.00 -2.24 -0.38
N PHE A 44 4.28 -1.53 -1.26
CA PHE A 44 3.29 -2.12 -2.15
C PHE A 44 3.93 -3.12 -3.12
N LYS A 45 5.06 -2.76 -3.74
CA LYS A 45 5.80 -3.69 -4.62
C LYS A 45 6.22 -4.96 -3.87
N VAL A 46 6.72 -4.82 -2.65
CA VAL A 46 7.12 -5.95 -1.80
C VAL A 46 5.93 -6.83 -1.45
N GLU A 47 4.77 -6.26 -1.12
CA GLU A 47 3.55 -7.01 -0.78
C GLU A 47 2.99 -7.80 -1.96
N ILE A 48 3.12 -7.26 -3.18
CA ILE A 48 2.63 -7.87 -4.41
C ILE A 48 3.61 -8.91 -4.97
N GLU A 49 4.92 -8.66 -4.81
CA GLU A 49 6.06 -9.40 -5.37
C GLU A 49 6.02 -9.56 -6.89
N ASP A 50 5.11 -10.39 -7.40
CA ASP A 50 4.90 -10.66 -8.83
C ASP A 50 3.52 -10.16 -9.27
N SER A 51 3.49 -8.98 -9.91
CA SER A 51 2.26 -8.36 -10.41
C SER A 51 1.53 -9.20 -11.45
N ARG A 52 2.23 -10.11 -12.15
CA ARG A 52 1.65 -10.96 -13.21
C ARG A 52 0.71 -12.03 -12.67
N ARG A 53 0.74 -12.32 -11.36
CA ARG A 53 -0.22 -13.26 -10.73
C ARG A 53 -1.65 -12.72 -10.71
N PHE A 54 -1.82 -11.42 -10.93
CA PHE A 54 -3.11 -10.74 -10.91
C PHE A 54 -3.62 -10.50 -12.32
N LYS A 55 -4.84 -10.95 -12.60
CA LYS A 55 -5.50 -10.74 -13.91
C LYS A 55 -5.83 -9.26 -14.15
N ASN A 56 -6.14 -8.53 -13.09
CA ASN A 56 -6.55 -7.13 -13.15
C ASN A 56 -6.38 -6.43 -11.78
N SER A 57 -6.56 -5.11 -11.76
CA SER A 57 -6.50 -4.31 -10.54
C SER A 57 -7.51 -4.74 -9.47
N ARG A 58 -8.71 -5.20 -9.84
CA ARG A 58 -9.72 -5.70 -8.89
C ARG A 58 -9.24 -6.94 -8.12
N SER A 59 -8.46 -7.81 -8.76
CA SER A 59 -7.87 -8.97 -8.07
C SER A 59 -6.80 -8.55 -7.06
N VAL A 60 -6.06 -7.47 -7.32
CA VAL A 60 -5.14 -6.85 -6.36
C VAL A 60 -5.92 -6.24 -5.19
N GLU A 61 -6.98 -5.49 -5.48
CA GLU A 61 -7.86 -4.89 -4.48
C GLU A 61 -8.47 -5.94 -3.53
N ALA A 62 -8.89 -7.08 -4.08
CA ALA A 62 -9.39 -8.21 -3.30
C ALA A 62 -8.30 -8.86 -2.43
N TYR A 63 -7.10 -9.03 -2.98
CA TYR A 63 -5.94 -9.56 -2.26
C TYR A 63 -5.55 -8.68 -1.06
N LEU A 64 -5.56 -7.36 -1.24
CA LEU A 64 -5.29 -6.39 -0.17
C LEU A 64 -6.46 -6.23 0.81
N GLY A 65 -7.59 -6.93 0.57
CA GLY A 65 -8.79 -6.86 1.39
C GLY A 65 -9.52 -5.52 1.31
N MET A 66 -9.26 -4.73 0.26
CA MET A 66 -9.94 -3.47 -0.03
C MET A 66 -11.27 -3.69 -0.77
N ALA A 67 -11.41 -4.83 -1.46
CA ALA A 67 -12.64 -5.14 -2.19
C ALA A 67 -13.86 -5.26 -1.26
N PRO A 68 -15.05 -4.85 -1.72
CA PRO A 68 -16.29 -5.05 -0.98
C PRO A 68 -16.55 -6.54 -0.71
N LYS A 69 -16.86 -6.88 0.53
CA LYS A 69 -17.37 -8.18 0.93
C LYS A 69 -18.72 -8.41 0.27
N GLN A 70 -18.83 -9.46 -0.53
CA GLN A 70 -20.09 -9.93 -1.07
C GLN A 70 -20.78 -10.84 -0.06
N TYR A 71 -22.02 -10.52 0.27
CA TYR A 71 -22.91 -11.39 1.02
C TYR A 71 -23.96 -11.94 0.05
N SER A 72 -23.90 -13.24 -0.23
CA SER A 72 -24.82 -13.93 -1.12
C SER A 72 -25.45 -15.11 -0.37
N SER A 73 -26.77 -15.08 -0.19
CA SER A 73 -27.54 -16.18 0.42
C SER A 73 -28.85 -16.35 -0.34
N GLY A 74 -29.02 -17.47 -1.03
CA GLY A 74 -30.20 -17.72 -1.88
C GLY A 74 -30.38 -16.61 -2.93
N GLU A 75 -31.48 -15.88 -2.85
CA GLU A 75 -31.85 -14.78 -3.75
C GLU A 75 -31.18 -13.43 -3.40
N ILE A 76 -30.63 -13.28 -2.19
CA ILE A 76 -30.08 -12.01 -1.73
C ILE A 76 -28.62 -11.91 -2.14
N LYS A 77 -28.30 -10.93 -3.00
CA LYS A 77 -26.94 -10.47 -3.28
C LYS A 77 -26.79 -9.02 -2.84
N ARG A 78 -25.91 -8.78 -1.86
CA ARG A 78 -25.56 -7.41 -1.43
C ARG A 78 -24.07 -7.25 -1.16
N GLN A 79 -23.56 -6.06 -1.42
CA GLN A 79 -22.24 -5.62 -0.98
C GLN A 79 -22.41 -4.84 0.34
N VAL A 80 -21.56 -5.12 1.32
CA VAL A 80 -21.72 -4.56 2.68
C VAL A 80 -20.53 -3.69 3.09
N GLN A 81 -19.48 -4.30 3.64
CA GLN A 81 -18.27 -3.62 4.10
C GLN A 81 -17.10 -4.10 3.26
N ILE A 82 -15.95 -3.43 3.33
CA ILE A 82 -14.70 -3.98 2.80
C ILE A 82 -14.38 -5.33 3.45
N SER A 83 -13.72 -6.22 2.71
CA SER A 83 -13.42 -7.58 3.15
C SER A 83 -12.51 -7.63 4.39
N LYS A 84 -11.48 -6.78 4.44
CA LYS A 84 -10.42 -6.77 5.46
C LYS A 84 -9.56 -8.05 5.54
N CYS A 85 -9.71 -9.00 4.61
CA CYS A 85 -8.98 -10.26 4.63
C CYS A 85 -7.49 -10.16 4.24
N GLY A 86 -7.03 -9.00 3.75
CA GLY A 86 -5.63 -8.74 3.40
C GLY A 86 -4.88 -7.90 4.46
N SER A 87 -3.62 -7.56 4.17
CA SER A 87 -2.73 -6.81 5.08
C SER A 87 -3.39 -5.55 5.64
N GLN A 88 -3.49 -5.50 6.98
CA GLN A 88 -4.03 -4.34 7.68
C GLN A 88 -3.13 -3.13 7.52
N GLU A 89 -1.81 -3.32 7.60
CA GLU A 89 -0.83 -2.26 7.44
C GLU A 89 -0.89 -1.65 6.04
N MET A 90 -0.86 -2.49 5.00
CA MET A 90 -0.94 -2.01 3.62
C MET A 90 -2.24 -1.27 3.35
N ARG A 91 -3.37 -1.80 3.84
CA ARG A 91 -4.67 -1.14 3.73
C ARG A 91 -4.69 0.22 4.41
N SER A 92 -4.11 0.37 5.61
CA SER A 92 -4.05 1.66 6.31
C SER A 92 -3.24 2.67 5.51
N VAL A 93 -2.03 2.31 5.07
CA VAL A 93 -1.14 3.22 4.33
C VAL A 93 -1.75 3.61 2.98
N LEU A 94 -2.39 2.68 2.27
CA LEU A 94 -3.06 2.99 0.99
C LEU A 94 -4.30 3.87 1.17
N MET A 95 -5.07 3.68 2.25
CA MET A 95 -6.19 4.56 2.56
C MET A 95 -5.73 5.98 2.87
N GLU A 96 -4.69 6.13 3.69
CA GLU A 96 -4.09 7.44 3.98
C GLU A 96 -3.58 8.11 2.69
N ALA A 97 -2.85 7.37 1.85
CA ALA A 97 -2.36 7.89 0.59
C ALA A 97 -3.50 8.34 -0.33
N GLY A 98 -4.58 7.55 -0.46
CA GLY A 98 -5.75 7.91 -1.26
C GLY A 98 -6.48 9.16 -0.76
N ILE A 99 -6.61 9.32 0.56
CA ILE A 99 -7.20 10.52 1.17
C ILE A 99 -6.35 11.76 0.83
N VAL A 100 -5.03 11.66 0.98
CA VAL A 100 -4.11 12.77 0.66
C VAL A 100 -4.15 13.11 -0.82
N MET A 101 -4.23 12.12 -1.71
CA MET A 101 -4.37 12.34 -3.15
C MET A 101 -5.66 13.05 -3.53
N THR A 102 -6.76 12.74 -2.85
CA THR A 102 -8.09 13.29 -3.20
C THR A 102 -8.26 14.72 -2.65
N THR A 103 -7.55 15.04 -1.58
CA THR A 103 -7.66 16.31 -0.85
C THR A 103 -6.72 17.39 -1.39
N ARG A 104 -5.79 17.03 -2.30
CA ARG A 104 -4.78 17.91 -2.87
C ARG A 104 -5.11 18.27 -4.31
#